data_AF-A0A6P8R6Z5-F1
#
_entry.id   AF-A0A6P8R6Z5-F1
#
_cell.length_a   1.000
_cell.length_b   1.000
_cell.length_c   1.000
_cell.angle_alpha   90.00
_cell.angle_beta   90.00
_cell.angle_gamma   90.00
#
_symmetry.space_group_name_H-M   'P 1'
#
loop_
_entity.id
_entity.type
_entity.pdbx_description
1 polymer ?
#
loop_
_entity_poly.entity_id
_entity_poly.type
_entity_poly.pdbx_seq_one_letter_code
_entity_poly.pdbx_strand_id
1 'polypeptide(L)'
;MLPTQLLLALAVALGSCACENGDAGPRRRRCMDGSPPRRVRRRDRKLALELSGGLCRGLYPRLSCCSRSDPQGLHDHPKVFSIANDTECMKLLEEIKCAYCSPHAQSLFHSPGRGEAPERELVLPSLCKDYCKTLYYACRGHIPGFPQTTADEFCFYYSRKEGGLCFPDFPRRQVRGPASNYLDHMEEYDKVEEISRKHKHNCYCVQEVVRGLRQPTGAVHCGDASHRLFILEKEGYVKILTPERELMKEPFLDIHKLVQSGIKGGDERGLLSLAFHPNYKKNGKLYVSYTTNQERWAIGPHDHILRVVEYTVSRKNPNQVDMRTGRVFLEVAELHRKHLGGQLLFDPFGFLYVFLGDGMITLDDMEEMDGLSDFTGSVLRLDVDTDMCNNPYAIPKNNPHFNSTNQPPEIFAHGLHNPGRCAVDHQPRDENVNLTILCTDSNGKNRSSVRILQIVKGKDYEREPSLLEFKSFNSGHMIGGFMYRGCQSERLYGSYVFGDRHGNFLQLQQSPVTKQWQEKPLCLGNSGSCRGFFSGHILGFGEDELGEVYILSSSKSMTQSHSGKLYRIIDPKRVVSKRYT
;
A
#
# COMPACT_ATOMS: atom_id res chain seq x y z
N MET A 1 -14.02 -29.47 -79.01
CA MET A 1 -15.38 -29.00 -79.39
C MET A 1 -15.73 -27.81 -78.50
N LEU A 2 -16.38 -26.80 -79.09
CA LEU A 2 -17.16 -25.74 -78.41
C LEU A 2 -18.56 -26.29 -78.05
N PRO A 3 -19.51 -25.55 -77.39
CA PRO A 3 -19.51 -24.11 -77.04
C PRO A 3 -20.07 -23.70 -75.64
N THR A 4 -20.08 -22.38 -75.39
CA THR A 4 -21.10 -21.56 -74.63
C THR A 4 -21.25 -21.71 -73.11
N GLN A 5 -21.64 -20.69 -72.31
CA GLN A 5 -22.20 -19.32 -72.50
C GLN A 5 -21.76 -18.46 -71.25
N LEU A 6 -21.67 -17.12 -71.18
CA LEU A 6 -21.67 -16.01 -72.17
C LEU A 6 -21.09 -14.69 -71.55
N LEU A 7 -20.77 -13.71 -72.41
CA LEU A 7 -20.52 -12.24 -72.29
C LEU A 7 -21.22 -11.46 -71.13
N LEU A 8 -20.91 -10.20 -70.72
CA LEU A 8 -19.84 -9.15 -70.81
C LEU A 8 -20.12 -8.15 -69.64
N ALA A 9 -19.49 -7.01 -69.30
CA ALA A 9 -18.34 -6.17 -69.69
C ALA A 9 -17.77 -5.53 -68.37
N LEU A 10 -16.62 -4.85 -68.23
CA LEU A 10 -15.82 -3.88 -69.01
C LEU A 10 -16.36 -2.42 -69.10
N ALA A 11 -15.99 -1.59 -68.12
CA ALA A 11 -15.82 -0.13 -68.21
C ALA A 11 -14.77 0.35 -67.17
N VAL A 12 -14.02 1.42 -67.46
CA VAL A 12 -12.88 1.89 -66.64
C VAL A 12 -12.91 3.42 -66.51
N ALA A 13 -12.83 3.96 -65.28
CA ALA A 13 -12.11 5.22 -64.97
C ALA A 13 -12.11 5.56 -63.45
N LEU A 14 -10.90 5.86 -62.93
CA LEU A 14 -10.55 6.94 -61.99
C LEU A 14 -11.59 7.46 -60.96
N GLY A 15 -11.32 7.29 -59.66
CA GLY A 15 -12.00 8.06 -58.61
C GLY A 15 -11.60 7.76 -57.16
N SER A 16 -10.88 8.70 -56.53
CA SER A 16 -10.85 9.06 -55.10
C SER A 16 -10.84 7.99 -53.98
N CYS A 17 -9.89 8.11 -53.05
CA CYS A 17 -9.87 7.34 -51.80
C CYS A 17 -11.05 7.68 -50.86
N ALA A 18 -11.81 6.67 -50.43
CA ALA A 18 -12.77 6.77 -49.33
C ALA A 18 -12.71 5.52 -48.44
N CYS A 19 -12.08 5.62 -47.27
CA CYS A 19 -12.17 4.62 -46.19
C CYS A 19 -13.10 5.18 -45.11
N GLU A 20 -14.37 4.76 -45.10
CA GLU A 20 -15.33 5.17 -44.08
C GLU A 20 -15.60 4.09 -43.02
N ASN A 21 -16.21 4.53 -41.91
CA ASN A 21 -16.90 3.72 -40.90
C ASN A 21 -16.02 2.78 -40.06
N GLY A 22 -15.16 3.40 -39.24
CA GLY A 22 -14.60 2.81 -38.02
C GLY A 22 -15.19 3.45 -36.75
N ASP A 23 -15.52 2.64 -35.76
CA ASP A 23 -16.42 2.95 -34.64
C ASP A 23 -15.99 4.10 -33.68
N ALA A 24 -16.96 4.78 -33.08
CA ALA A 24 -16.81 6.09 -32.43
C ALA A 24 -16.47 6.01 -30.91
N GLY A 25 -15.32 5.40 -30.57
CA GLY A 25 -14.88 5.26 -29.17
C GLY A 25 -14.66 6.60 -28.41
N PRO A 26 -15.09 6.72 -27.14
CA PRO A 26 -15.27 8.00 -26.42
C PRO A 26 -13.98 8.65 -25.86
N ARG A 27 -12.85 8.55 -26.57
CA ARG A 27 -11.53 9.05 -26.10
C ARG A 27 -10.67 9.77 -27.14
N ARG A 28 -11.23 10.23 -28.26
CA ARG A 28 -10.50 11.12 -29.20
C ARG A 28 -10.66 12.58 -28.79
N ARG A 29 -9.54 13.26 -28.56
CA ARG A 29 -9.48 14.73 -28.35
C ARG A 29 -9.79 15.44 -29.66
N ARG A 30 -10.79 16.32 -29.66
CA ARG A 30 -11.26 17.07 -30.82
C ARG A 30 -11.74 18.47 -30.44
N CYS A 31 -11.42 19.42 -31.30
CA CYS A 31 -11.91 20.79 -31.31
C CYS A 31 -13.35 20.84 -31.86
N MET A 32 -14.03 21.99 -31.78
CA MET A 32 -15.44 22.12 -32.21
C MET A 32 -15.66 21.73 -33.69
N ASP A 33 -14.72 22.10 -34.56
CA ASP A 33 -14.64 21.72 -35.97
C ASP A 33 -14.28 20.24 -36.21
N GLY A 34 -14.18 19.44 -35.15
CA GLY A 34 -13.73 18.05 -35.18
C GLY A 34 -12.22 17.87 -35.34
N SER A 35 -11.42 18.94 -35.50
CA SER A 35 -9.99 18.86 -35.77
C SER A 35 -9.17 18.41 -34.54
N PRO A 36 -7.95 17.86 -34.73
CA PRO A 36 -7.09 17.48 -33.61
C PRO A 36 -6.42 18.72 -32.98
N PRO A 37 -6.43 18.85 -31.63
CA PRO A 37 -5.88 20.03 -30.95
C PRO A 37 -4.37 20.16 -31.14
N ARG A 38 -3.91 21.41 -31.30
CA ARG A 38 -2.54 21.74 -31.68
C ARG A 38 -1.63 21.83 -30.45
N ARG A 39 -0.37 21.40 -30.61
CA ARG A 39 0.64 21.38 -29.52
C ARG A 39 1.34 22.74 -29.39
N VAL A 40 1.19 23.40 -28.24
CA VAL A 40 1.78 24.72 -27.96
C VAL A 40 3.31 24.63 -27.93
N ARG A 41 4.01 25.49 -28.69
CA ARG A 41 5.49 25.44 -28.83
C ARG A 41 6.18 25.99 -27.58
N ARG A 42 7.42 25.57 -27.33
CA ARG A 42 8.14 25.85 -26.05
C ARG A 42 8.45 27.34 -25.84
N ARG A 43 8.63 28.14 -26.89
CA ARG A 43 8.77 29.62 -26.81
C ARG A 43 7.50 30.30 -26.28
N ASP A 44 6.31 29.81 -26.65
CA ASP A 44 5.03 30.42 -26.28
C ASP A 44 4.68 30.25 -24.79
N ARG A 45 5.38 29.37 -24.06
CA ARG A 45 5.13 29.13 -22.63
C ARG A 45 5.78 30.16 -21.69
N LYS A 46 6.88 30.80 -22.09
CA LYS A 46 7.52 31.85 -21.25
C LYS A 46 6.72 33.16 -21.30
N LEU A 47 6.26 33.55 -22.49
CA LEU A 47 5.44 34.75 -22.73
C LEU A 47 4.06 34.75 -22.04
N ALA A 48 3.63 33.63 -21.44
CA ALA A 48 2.35 33.50 -20.75
C ALA A 48 2.39 33.95 -19.26
N LEU A 49 3.57 34.33 -18.74
CA LEU A 49 3.76 34.75 -17.35
C LEU A 49 3.90 36.27 -17.15
N GLU A 50 4.10 37.04 -18.23
CA GLU A 50 4.55 38.44 -18.16
C GLU A 50 3.52 39.46 -18.70
N LEU A 51 2.41 39.00 -19.30
CA LEU A 51 1.41 39.86 -19.97
C LEU A 51 -0.02 39.36 -19.73
N SER A 52 -0.91 40.25 -19.26
CA SER A 52 -2.32 39.98 -18.92
C SER A 52 -3.26 39.64 -20.10
N GLY A 53 -2.73 39.34 -21.28
CA GLY A 53 -3.47 39.19 -22.54
C GLY A 53 -3.76 37.76 -22.97
N GLY A 54 -4.01 36.82 -22.03
CA GLY A 54 -4.00 35.39 -22.40
C GLY A 54 -4.60 34.39 -21.41
N LEU A 55 -5.71 34.71 -20.73
CA LEU A 55 -6.40 33.84 -19.76
C LEU A 55 -6.45 32.36 -20.22
N CYS A 56 -6.98 32.10 -21.41
CA CYS A 56 -7.14 30.75 -21.96
C CYS A 56 -5.82 30.00 -22.24
N ARG A 57 -4.71 30.72 -22.45
CA ARG A 57 -3.38 30.09 -22.65
C ARG A 57 -2.78 29.57 -21.34
N GLY A 58 -3.09 30.22 -20.21
CA GLY A 58 -2.74 29.72 -18.88
C GLY A 58 -3.47 28.43 -18.52
N LEU A 59 -4.71 28.27 -18.97
CA LEU A 59 -5.54 27.08 -18.73
C LEU A 59 -5.10 25.87 -19.59
N TYR A 60 -4.67 26.12 -20.84
CA TYR A 60 -4.32 25.05 -21.81
C TYR A 60 -2.87 25.10 -22.34
N PRO A 61 -1.82 25.10 -21.48
CA PRO A 61 -0.43 25.39 -21.89
C PRO A 61 0.29 24.25 -22.64
N ARG A 62 -0.36 23.10 -22.87
CA ARG A 62 0.26 21.90 -23.49
C ARG A 62 -0.35 21.55 -24.85
N LEU A 63 -1.67 21.51 -24.96
CA LEU A 63 -2.43 21.43 -26.22
C LEU A 63 -3.63 22.37 -26.11
N SER A 64 -4.04 23.00 -27.21
CA SER A 64 -5.23 23.84 -27.29
C SER A 64 -5.84 23.81 -28.69
N CYS A 65 -7.11 24.18 -28.81
CA CYS A 65 -7.80 24.38 -30.08
C CYS A 65 -7.63 25.80 -30.64
N CYS A 66 -7.36 26.79 -29.79
CA CYS A 66 -7.23 28.19 -30.21
C CYS A 66 -5.87 28.51 -30.86
N SER A 67 -5.86 29.50 -31.74
CA SER A 67 -4.70 29.85 -32.57
C SER A 67 -3.74 30.83 -31.88
N ARG A 68 -2.60 31.09 -32.55
CA ARG A 68 -1.68 32.16 -32.16
C ARG A 68 -2.25 33.55 -32.49
N SER A 69 -3.07 33.62 -33.56
CA SER A 69 -3.71 34.81 -34.13
C SER A 69 -5.06 35.18 -33.51
N ASP A 70 -5.75 34.21 -32.90
CA ASP A 70 -7.01 34.42 -32.19
C ASP A 70 -6.86 33.85 -30.77
N PRO A 71 -6.62 34.71 -29.76
CA PRO A 71 -6.47 34.31 -28.37
C PRO A 71 -7.80 34.18 -27.60
N GLN A 72 -8.94 34.55 -28.20
CA GLN A 72 -10.26 34.54 -27.54
C GLN A 72 -11.26 33.55 -28.15
N GLY A 73 -11.01 33.02 -29.35
CA GLY A 73 -11.98 32.21 -30.10
C GLY A 73 -13.06 33.05 -30.76
N LEU A 74 -12.75 34.31 -31.11
CA LEU A 74 -13.73 35.35 -31.43
C LEU A 74 -14.11 35.38 -32.92
N HIS A 75 -14.58 34.25 -33.44
CA HIS A 75 -15.44 34.24 -34.63
C HIS A 75 -16.89 34.53 -34.22
N ASP A 76 -17.64 35.28 -35.05
CA ASP A 76 -18.94 35.88 -34.71
C ASP A 76 -19.93 34.94 -34.00
N HIS A 77 -20.05 35.13 -32.69
CA HIS A 77 -21.06 34.50 -31.83
C HIS A 77 -21.78 35.57 -30.99
N PRO A 78 -23.05 35.37 -30.59
CA PRO A 78 -23.96 36.49 -30.33
C PRO A 78 -23.64 37.36 -29.10
N LYS A 79 -24.37 38.48 -28.98
CA LYS A 79 -24.21 39.56 -27.98
C LYS A 79 -24.61 39.17 -26.54
N VAL A 80 -24.17 38.01 -26.06
CA VAL A 80 -24.66 37.37 -24.82
C VAL A 80 -24.02 37.92 -23.54
N PHE A 81 -22.83 38.56 -23.62
CA PHE A 81 -22.04 38.97 -22.45
C PHE A 81 -21.62 40.45 -22.50
N SER A 82 -22.61 41.33 -22.61
CA SER A 82 -22.44 42.78 -22.46
C SER A 82 -23.30 43.28 -21.30
N ILE A 83 -22.74 44.16 -20.46
CA ILE A 83 -23.36 44.79 -19.27
C ILE A 83 -23.46 43.84 -18.05
N ALA A 84 -22.33 43.66 -17.37
CA ALA A 84 -22.28 43.26 -15.97
C ALA A 84 -21.21 44.10 -15.25
N ASN A 85 -21.58 44.84 -14.19
CA ASN A 85 -20.63 45.61 -13.37
C ASN A 85 -19.98 44.74 -12.26
N ASP A 86 -20.36 43.46 -12.15
CA ASP A 86 -19.80 42.53 -11.18
C ASP A 86 -18.49 41.88 -11.69
N THR A 87 -17.41 42.09 -10.94
CA THR A 87 -16.07 41.58 -11.28
C THR A 87 -15.91 40.07 -11.10
N GLU A 88 -16.78 39.37 -10.36
CA GLU A 88 -16.72 37.91 -10.23
C GLU A 88 -17.45 37.23 -11.39
N CYS A 89 -18.68 37.66 -11.70
CA CYS A 89 -19.42 37.14 -12.85
C CYS A 89 -18.62 37.32 -14.16
N MET A 90 -18.04 38.51 -14.39
CA MET A 90 -17.23 38.78 -15.58
C MET A 90 -16.03 37.81 -15.72
N LYS A 91 -15.31 37.50 -14.64
CA LYS A 91 -14.19 36.53 -14.67
C LYS A 91 -14.66 35.12 -15.02
N LEU A 92 -15.80 34.69 -14.47
CA LEU A 92 -16.37 33.37 -14.76
C LEU A 92 -16.84 33.27 -16.22
N LEU A 93 -17.42 34.35 -16.77
CA LEU A 93 -17.82 34.42 -18.18
C LEU A 93 -16.62 34.43 -19.14
N GLU A 94 -15.53 35.11 -18.78
CA GLU A 94 -14.26 35.03 -19.54
C GLU A 94 -13.63 33.63 -19.47
N GLU A 95 -13.68 32.97 -18.32
CA GLU A 95 -13.22 31.59 -18.19
C GLU A 95 -14.06 30.63 -19.05
N ILE A 96 -15.38 30.81 -19.14
CA ILE A 96 -16.26 30.03 -20.02
C ILE A 96 -15.92 30.21 -21.51
N LYS A 97 -15.52 31.41 -21.95
CA LYS A 97 -15.04 31.61 -23.34
C LYS A 97 -13.85 30.70 -23.66
N CYS A 98 -13.01 30.40 -22.67
CA CYS A 98 -11.89 29.48 -22.84
C CYS A 98 -12.31 28.01 -23.07
N ALA A 99 -13.56 27.62 -22.82
CA ALA A 99 -14.04 26.26 -23.12
C ALA A 99 -13.92 25.90 -24.62
N TYR A 100 -14.04 26.88 -25.53
CA TYR A 100 -13.80 26.69 -26.96
C TYR A 100 -12.32 26.34 -27.27
N CYS A 101 -11.39 26.77 -26.42
CA CYS A 101 -9.96 26.47 -26.53
C CYS A 101 -9.57 25.09 -25.94
N SER A 102 -10.49 24.38 -25.28
CA SER A 102 -10.25 23.05 -24.69
C SER A 102 -9.90 21.99 -25.75
N PRO A 103 -8.91 21.12 -25.52
CA PRO A 103 -8.67 19.90 -26.30
C PRO A 103 -9.85 18.91 -26.37
N HIS A 104 -10.93 19.17 -25.63
CA HIS A 104 -12.14 18.37 -25.51
C HIS A 104 -13.40 19.18 -25.88
N ALA A 105 -13.28 20.38 -26.47
CA ALA A 105 -14.39 21.30 -26.73
C ALA A 105 -15.60 20.62 -27.41
N GLN A 106 -15.37 19.76 -28.42
CA GLN A 106 -16.46 19.04 -29.08
C GLN A 106 -17.33 18.24 -28.10
N SER A 107 -16.71 17.58 -27.12
CA SER A 107 -17.38 16.78 -26.08
C SER A 107 -17.97 17.59 -24.92
N LEU A 108 -17.68 18.90 -24.86
CA LEU A 108 -18.25 19.84 -23.90
C LEU A 108 -19.52 20.50 -24.45
N PHE A 109 -19.54 20.87 -25.73
CA PHE A 109 -20.69 21.54 -26.35
C PHE A 109 -21.67 20.56 -27.03
N HIS A 110 -21.19 19.50 -27.70
CA HIS A 110 -22.06 18.46 -28.25
C HIS A 110 -22.26 17.33 -27.23
N SER A 111 -23.50 17.18 -26.76
CA SER A 111 -23.94 15.98 -26.04
C SER A 111 -25.03 15.28 -26.86
N PRO A 112 -24.90 13.98 -27.19
CA PRO A 112 -26.02 13.22 -27.71
C PRO A 112 -27.14 13.22 -26.66
N GLY A 113 -28.39 13.38 -27.10
CA GLY A 113 -29.55 13.50 -26.22
C GLY A 113 -30.02 14.93 -25.90
N ARG A 114 -29.42 15.99 -26.48
CA ARG A 114 -30.15 17.26 -26.65
C ARG A 114 -31.16 17.08 -27.78
N GLY A 115 -32.40 16.73 -27.43
CA GLY A 115 -33.54 16.87 -28.34
C GLY A 115 -33.77 18.34 -28.71
N GLU A 116 -34.45 18.58 -29.83
CA GLU A 116 -34.70 19.93 -30.34
C GLU A 116 -35.52 20.74 -29.32
N ALA A 117 -34.88 21.76 -28.75
CA ALA A 117 -35.50 22.72 -27.85
C ALA A 117 -35.59 24.07 -28.57
N PRO A 118 -36.75 24.75 -28.57
CA PRO A 118 -36.98 25.93 -29.39
C PRO A 118 -36.09 27.09 -28.95
N GLU A 119 -35.56 27.81 -29.95
CA GLU A 119 -34.90 29.13 -29.93
C GLU A 119 -34.37 29.60 -28.55
N ARG A 120 -33.09 29.34 -28.27
CA ARG A 120 -32.41 29.80 -27.04
C ARG A 120 -31.12 30.53 -27.35
N GLU A 121 -31.01 31.77 -26.87
CA GLU A 121 -29.90 32.69 -27.15
C GLU A 121 -28.55 32.32 -26.48
N LEU A 122 -28.53 31.34 -25.57
CA LEU A 122 -27.39 31.03 -24.69
C LEU A 122 -26.77 29.65 -24.97
N VAL A 123 -25.63 29.64 -25.67
CA VAL A 123 -24.83 28.44 -25.94
C VAL A 123 -23.74 28.26 -24.87
N LEU A 124 -24.06 27.51 -23.81
CA LEU A 124 -23.12 27.14 -22.74
C LEU A 124 -22.55 25.71 -22.92
N PRO A 125 -21.28 25.48 -22.54
CA PRO A 125 -20.69 24.14 -22.46
C PRO A 125 -21.30 23.34 -21.29
N SER A 126 -21.15 22.01 -21.34
CA SER A 126 -21.55 21.11 -20.25
C SER A 126 -20.75 21.37 -18.98
N LEU A 127 -21.35 22.02 -17.98
CA LEU A 127 -20.67 22.45 -16.76
C LEU A 127 -20.50 21.30 -15.75
N CYS A 128 -19.45 21.37 -14.92
CA CYS A 128 -19.33 20.55 -13.72
C CYS A 128 -20.25 21.12 -12.62
N LYS A 129 -20.86 20.26 -11.81
CA LYS A 129 -21.93 20.65 -10.86
C LYS A 129 -21.55 21.80 -9.92
N ASP A 130 -20.35 21.77 -9.34
CA ASP A 130 -19.90 22.80 -8.39
C ASP A 130 -19.71 24.16 -9.08
N TYR A 131 -19.02 24.17 -10.23
CA TYR A 131 -18.81 25.38 -11.03
C TYR A 131 -20.12 25.94 -11.57
N CYS A 132 -21.07 25.08 -11.95
CA CYS A 132 -22.41 25.48 -12.36
C CYS A 132 -23.13 26.26 -11.25
N LYS A 133 -23.05 25.81 -9.99
CA LYS A 133 -23.61 26.56 -8.86
C LYS A 133 -22.87 27.87 -8.61
N THR A 134 -21.53 27.90 -8.70
CA THR A 134 -20.75 29.15 -8.61
C THR A 134 -21.18 30.17 -9.66
N LEU A 135 -21.27 29.76 -10.93
CA LEU A 135 -21.71 30.60 -12.04
C LEU A 135 -23.14 31.13 -11.81
N TYR A 136 -24.06 30.26 -11.39
CA TYR A 136 -25.44 30.64 -11.12
C TYR A 136 -25.53 31.75 -10.06
N TYR A 137 -24.89 31.55 -8.89
CA TYR A 137 -24.99 32.54 -7.81
C TYR A 137 -24.34 33.88 -8.14
N ALA A 138 -23.24 33.89 -8.92
CA ALA A 138 -22.57 35.10 -9.37
C ALA A 138 -23.32 35.85 -10.49
N CYS A 139 -23.89 35.13 -11.47
CA CYS A 139 -24.42 35.77 -12.69
C CYS A 139 -25.95 35.88 -12.77
N ARG A 140 -26.72 35.33 -11.82
CA ARG A 140 -28.21 35.34 -11.82
C ARG A 140 -28.86 36.71 -11.98
N GLY A 141 -28.17 37.81 -11.66
CA GLY A 141 -28.69 39.18 -11.81
C GLY A 141 -28.32 39.89 -13.12
N HIS A 142 -27.53 39.26 -13.99
CA HIS A 142 -26.88 39.93 -15.13
C HIS A 142 -27.11 39.27 -16.50
N ILE A 143 -27.86 38.16 -16.57
CA ILE A 143 -28.15 37.48 -17.84
C ILE A 143 -29.65 37.57 -18.15
N PRO A 144 -30.07 38.12 -19.31
CA PRO A 144 -31.48 38.12 -19.70
C PRO A 144 -32.03 36.68 -19.81
N GLY A 145 -33.29 36.49 -19.43
CA GLY A 145 -33.96 35.17 -19.45
C GLY A 145 -33.78 34.29 -18.20
N PHE A 146 -32.93 34.65 -17.24
CA PHE A 146 -32.75 33.91 -15.97
C PHE A 146 -33.80 34.05 -14.83
N PRO A 147 -34.79 34.99 -14.76
CA PRO A 147 -35.38 35.39 -13.47
C PRO A 147 -36.16 34.39 -12.59
N GLN A 148 -36.49 33.18 -13.06
CA GLN A 148 -37.48 32.31 -12.39
C GLN A 148 -37.07 30.84 -12.18
N THR A 149 -35.80 30.46 -12.38
CA THR A 149 -35.34 29.07 -12.12
C THR A 149 -34.52 28.97 -10.84
N THR A 150 -34.52 27.81 -10.19
CA THR A 150 -33.63 27.52 -9.06
C THR A 150 -32.23 27.11 -9.53
N ALA A 151 -31.23 27.20 -8.63
CA ALA A 151 -29.85 26.79 -8.92
C ALA A 151 -29.73 25.31 -9.33
N ASP A 152 -30.59 24.44 -8.77
CA ASP A 152 -30.59 23.01 -9.07
C ASP A 152 -31.32 22.68 -10.38
N GLU A 153 -32.38 23.41 -10.75
CA GLU A 153 -32.98 23.32 -12.10
C GLU A 153 -32.01 23.82 -13.17
N PHE A 154 -31.38 24.99 -12.96
CA PHE A 154 -30.36 25.52 -13.85
C PHE A 154 -29.24 24.48 -14.08
N CYS A 155 -28.72 23.88 -13.01
CA CYS A 155 -27.71 22.84 -13.14
C CYS A 155 -28.25 21.49 -13.63
N PHE A 156 -29.54 21.20 -13.57
CA PHE A 156 -30.12 20.02 -14.24
C PHE A 156 -30.11 20.14 -15.77
N TYR A 157 -30.21 21.37 -16.30
CA TYR A 157 -30.12 21.64 -17.75
C TYR A 157 -28.70 21.87 -18.25
N TYR A 158 -27.86 22.58 -17.49
CA TYR A 158 -26.52 22.99 -17.94
C TYR A 158 -25.35 22.18 -17.37
N SER A 159 -25.55 21.37 -16.31
CA SER A 159 -24.53 20.41 -15.85
C SER A 159 -24.71 19.03 -16.48
N ARG A 160 -23.61 18.29 -16.59
CA ARG A 160 -23.59 17.01 -17.31
C ARG A 160 -24.28 15.88 -16.54
N LYS A 161 -25.16 15.13 -17.23
CA LYS A 161 -25.64 13.82 -16.79
C LYS A 161 -24.55 12.77 -17.05
N GLU A 162 -24.27 11.99 -16.01
CA GLU A 162 -23.26 10.95 -15.76
C GLU A 162 -22.16 10.60 -16.80
N GLY A 163 -20.94 10.37 -16.30
CA GLY A 163 -19.92 9.56 -16.99
C GLY A 163 -19.03 10.24 -18.03
N GLY A 164 -19.11 11.56 -18.24
CA GLY A 164 -18.32 12.26 -19.26
C GLY A 164 -17.72 13.60 -18.84
N LEU A 165 -16.96 14.20 -19.76
CA LEU A 165 -16.22 15.46 -19.55
C LEU A 165 -17.16 16.65 -19.28
N CYS A 166 -16.78 17.49 -18.32
CA CYS A 166 -17.46 18.73 -17.98
C CYS A 166 -16.45 19.88 -17.84
N PHE A 167 -16.93 21.11 -17.90
CA PHE A 167 -16.13 22.33 -17.75
C PHE A 167 -16.23 22.91 -16.32
N PRO A 168 -15.12 23.32 -15.67
CA PRO A 168 -13.73 23.26 -16.11
C PRO A 168 -13.16 21.85 -16.25
N ASP A 169 -12.45 21.59 -17.36
CA ASP A 169 -11.72 20.35 -17.63
C ASP A 169 -10.25 20.40 -17.17
N PHE A 170 -9.90 21.44 -16.39
CA PHE A 170 -8.58 21.70 -15.81
C PHE A 170 -8.66 21.86 -14.28
N PRO A 171 -7.60 21.54 -13.53
CA PRO A 171 -7.61 21.64 -12.07
C PRO A 171 -7.57 23.10 -11.59
N ARG A 172 -8.70 23.61 -11.09
CA ARG A 172 -8.77 24.87 -10.33
C ARG A 172 -8.10 24.71 -8.96
N ARG A 173 -7.28 25.68 -8.54
CA ARG A 173 -6.88 25.85 -7.13
C ARG A 173 -8.09 26.33 -6.33
N GLN A 174 -8.51 25.61 -5.29
CA GLN A 174 -9.45 26.18 -4.29
C GLN A 174 -8.69 27.13 -3.37
N VAL A 175 -9.00 28.42 -3.45
CA VAL A 175 -8.45 29.44 -2.54
C VAL A 175 -9.28 29.44 -1.26
N ARG A 176 -8.68 29.04 -0.13
CA ARG A 176 -9.27 29.19 1.21
C ARG A 176 -8.60 30.35 1.96
N GLY A 177 -9.32 31.46 2.09
CA GLY A 177 -9.09 32.48 3.13
C GLY A 177 -7.87 33.41 2.96
N PRO A 178 -8.00 34.72 3.24
CA PRO A 178 -6.89 35.68 3.15
C PRO A 178 -6.06 35.74 4.43
N ALA A 179 -5.26 34.70 4.73
CA ALA A 179 -4.37 34.71 5.90
C ALA A 179 -3.16 33.74 5.80
N SER A 180 -2.32 33.85 4.77
CA SER A 180 -0.94 33.31 4.81
C SER A 180 -0.04 33.94 3.75
N ASN A 181 1.14 34.39 4.16
CA ASN A 181 2.21 34.82 3.24
C ASN A 181 2.99 33.58 2.78
N TYR A 182 2.94 33.24 1.49
CA TYR A 182 3.83 32.23 0.92
C TYR A 182 4.28 32.62 -0.49
N LEU A 183 5.52 33.12 -0.60
CA LEU A 183 6.20 33.37 -1.86
C LEU A 183 7.23 32.26 -2.21
N ASP A 184 7.44 31.29 -1.32
CA ASP A 184 8.50 30.27 -1.46
C ASP A 184 8.07 28.93 -2.11
N HIS A 185 6.78 28.55 -2.04
CA HIS A 185 6.33 27.20 -2.47
C HIS A 185 6.37 26.94 -3.99
N MET A 186 6.80 27.90 -4.82
CA MET A 186 6.83 27.70 -6.28
C MET A 186 8.06 26.90 -6.76
N GLU A 187 9.23 27.04 -6.12
CA GLU A 187 10.39 26.20 -6.43
C GLU A 187 10.23 24.75 -5.95
N GLU A 188 9.54 24.56 -4.84
CA GLU A 188 9.34 23.24 -4.22
C GLU A 188 8.47 22.35 -5.11
N TYR A 189 7.44 22.91 -5.74
CA TYR A 189 6.56 22.17 -6.66
C TYR A 189 7.26 21.71 -7.94
N ASP A 190 8.12 22.53 -8.55
CA ASP A 190 8.88 22.11 -9.75
C ASP A 190 9.98 21.09 -9.39
N LYS A 191 10.62 21.21 -8.20
CA LYS A 191 11.47 20.15 -7.65
C LYS A 191 10.69 18.84 -7.52
N VAL A 192 9.46 18.85 -6.99
CA VAL A 192 8.60 17.65 -6.89
C VAL A 192 8.18 17.11 -8.27
N GLU A 193 7.82 17.93 -9.26
CA GLU A 193 7.46 17.44 -10.62
C GLU A 193 8.66 16.85 -11.39
N GLU A 194 9.86 17.43 -11.30
CA GLU A 194 11.05 16.87 -11.96
C GLU A 194 11.58 15.60 -11.26
N ILE A 195 11.55 15.58 -9.92
CA ILE A 195 11.83 14.36 -9.12
C ILE A 195 10.81 13.26 -9.49
N SER A 196 9.53 13.59 -9.61
CA SER A 196 8.43 12.67 -9.94
C SER A 196 8.62 11.98 -11.30
N ARG A 197 9.07 12.69 -12.34
CA ARG A 197 9.26 12.08 -13.67
C ARG A 197 10.42 11.08 -13.72
N LYS A 198 11.49 11.28 -12.93
CA LYS A 198 12.53 10.23 -12.76
C LYS A 198 12.06 9.11 -11.84
N HIS A 199 11.36 9.40 -10.74
CA HIS A 199 10.94 8.39 -9.77
C HIS A 199 9.81 7.48 -10.25
N LYS A 200 8.92 7.94 -11.15
CA LYS A 200 7.90 7.07 -11.76
C LYS A 200 8.47 5.87 -12.52
N HIS A 201 9.72 5.94 -12.97
CA HIS A 201 10.44 4.81 -13.58
C HIS A 201 11.24 3.96 -12.58
N ASN A 202 11.22 4.31 -11.29
CA ASN A 202 11.91 3.61 -10.20
C ASN A 202 10.95 2.97 -9.17
N CYS A 203 9.63 3.11 -9.31
CA CYS A 203 8.69 2.46 -8.40
C CYS A 203 8.65 0.93 -8.59
N TYR A 204 8.21 0.21 -7.57
CA TYR A 204 7.93 -1.23 -7.63
C TYR A 204 6.44 -1.45 -7.93
N CYS A 205 6.09 -2.57 -8.54
CA CYS A 205 4.71 -2.98 -8.75
C CYS A 205 4.25 -3.94 -7.67
N VAL A 206 2.93 -4.01 -7.48
CA VAL A 206 2.28 -5.12 -6.75
C VAL A 206 1.45 -5.97 -7.71
N GLN A 207 1.51 -7.28 -7.54
CA GLN A 207 0.63 -8.24 -8.22
C GLN A 207 -0.24 -8.94 -7.17
N GLU A 208 -1.57 -8.88 -7.33
CA GLU A 208 -2.49 -9.70 -6.54
C GLU A 208 -2.25 -11.19 -6.87
N VAL A 209 -2.08 -12.00 -5.83
CA VAL A 209 -1.79 -13.45 -5.94
C VAL A 209 -2.99 -14.25 -5.49
N VAL A 210 -3.51 -13.94 -4.30
CA VAL A 210 -4.69 -14.59 -3.70
C VAL A 210 -5.58 -13.53 -3.05
N ARG A 211 -6.89 -13.81 -3.01
CA ARG A 211 -7.94 -13.02 -2.37
C ARG A 211 -8.90 -13.94 -1.63
N GLY A 212 -9.62 -13.42 -0.64
CA GLY A 212 -10.58 -14.20 0.16
C GLY A 212 -10.03 -14.67 1.51
N LEU A 213 -8.84 -14.18 1.91
CA LEU A 213 -8.20 -14.54 3.17
C LEU A 213 -8.96 -13.93 4.37
N ARG A 214 -8.96 -14.65 5.49
CA ARG A 214 -9.59 -14.23 6.75
C ARG A 214 -8.53 -13.58 7.64
N GLN A 215 -8.60 -12.27 7.82
CA GLN A 215 -7.74 -11.53 8.75
C GLN A 215 -6.24 -11.95 8.70
N PRO A 216 -5.58 -11.93 7.53
CA PRO A 216 -4.26 -12.53 7.40
C PRO A 216 -3.18 -11.70 8.10
N THR A 217 -2.34 -12.32 8.94
CA THR A 217 -1.32 -11.65 9.76
C THR A 217 0.09 -11.75 9.18
N GLY A 218 0.41 -12.82 8.46
CA GLY A 218 1.73 -13.05 7.87
C GLY A 218 1.73 -14.18 6.86
N ALA A 219 2.85 -14.37 6.16
CA ALA A 219 3.10 -15.58 5.39
C ALA A 219 4.58 -15.98 5.40
N VAL A 220 4.87 -17.28 5.49
CA VAL A 220 6.25 -17.81 5.59
C VAL A 220 6.41 -19.09 4.77
N HIS A 221 7.62 -19.39 4.29
CA HIS A 221 7.97 -20.69 3.73
C HIS A 221 8.48 -21.66 4.82
N CYS A 222 8.57 -22.96 4.51
CA CYS A 222 9.01 -23.99 5.46
C CYS A 222 10.43 -24.55 5.23
N GLY A 223 11.14 -24.13 4.18
CA GLY A 223 12.56 -24.47 3.98
C GLY A 223 12.82 -25.91 3.54
N ASP A 224 11.82 -26.58 2.94
CA ASP A 224 11.90 -27.97 2.49
C ASP A 224 12.12 -28.12 0.98
N ALA A 225 12.30 -27.03 0.24
CA ALA A 225 12.34 -26.96 -1.22
C ALA A 225 11.02 -27.37 -1.93
N SER A 226 9.87 -27.25 -1.25
CA SER A 226 8.54 -27.43 -1.86
C SER A 226 7.93 -26.14 -2.42
N HIS A 227 8.53 -24.98 -2.16
CA HIS A 227 8.04 -23.65 -2.53
C HIS A 227 6.60 -23.33 -2.06
N ARG A 228 6.10 -24.07 -1.06
CA ARG A 228 4.82 -23.80 -0.38
C ARG A 228 4.92 -22.56 0.49
N LEU A 229 3.93 -21.67 0.40
CA LEU A 229 3.79 -20.49 1.23
C LEU A 229 2.65 -20.68 2.24
N PHE A 230 2.95 -20.58 3.52
CA PHE A 230 2.03 -20.80 4.63
C PHE A 230 1.50 -19.45 5.11
N ILE A 231 0.22 -19.19 4.86
CA ILE A 231 -0.47 -17.94 5.18
C ILE A 231 -1.18 -18.11 6.53
N LEU A 232 -0.88 -17.22 7.48
CA LEU A 232 -1.48 -17.19 8.80
C LEU A 232 -2.77 -16.36 8.77
N GLU A 233 -3.85 -16.91 9.29
CA GLU A 233 -5.13 -16.22 9.49
C GLU A 233 -5.38 -16.06 10.99
N LYS A 234 -5.61 -14.82 11.44
CA LYS A 234 -5.68 -14.41 12.86
C LYS A 234 -6.65 -15.24 13.72
N GLU A 235 -7.69 -15.78 13.09
CA GLU A 235 -8.73 -16.62 13.70
C GLU A 235 -8.21 -18.02 14.13
N GLY A 236 -6.94 -18.37 13.86
CA GLY A 236 -6.32 -19.63 14.29
C GLY A 236 -6.14 -20.66 13.20
N TYR A 237 -6.01 -20.24 11.93
CA TYR A 237 -5.78 -21.13 10.80
C TYR A 237 -4.45 -20.83 10.11
N VAL A 238 -3.78 -21.87 9.60
CA VAL A 238 -2.69 -21.74 8.62
C VAL A 238 -3.12 -22.40 7.33
N LYS A 239 -3.08 -21.68 6.20
CA LYS A 239 -3.41 -22.19 4.87
C LYS A 239 -2.17 -22.27 4.00
N ILE A 240 -2.08 -23.30 3.17
CA ILE A 240 -1.01 -23.41 2.17
C ILE A 240 -1.47 -22.81 0.84
N LEU A 241 -0.64 -21.95 0.29
CA LEU A 241 -0.61 -21.58 -1.11
C LEU A 241 0.47 -22.42 -1.81
N THR A 242 0.10 -23.13 -2.87
CA THR A 242 1.04 -23.94 -3.67
C THR A 242 1.84 -23.03 -4.63
N PRO A 243 2.98 -23.49 -5.19
CA PRO A 243 3.73 -22.72 -6.20
C PRO A 243 2.91 -22.41 -7.48
N GLU A 244 1.93 -23.26 -7.82
CA GLU A 244 0.94 -23.04 -8.90
C GLU A 244 -0.05 -21.91 -8.57
N ARG A 245 0.00 -21.39 -7.33
CA ARG A 245 -0.84 -20.33 -6.75
C ARG A 245 -2.26 -20.76 -6.41
N GLU A 246 -2.47 -22.06 -6.18
CA GLU A 246 -3.73 -22.57 -5.64
C GLU A 246 -3.74 -22.54 -4.11
N LEU A 247 -4.82 -22.02 -3.52
CA LEU A 247 -5.00 -22.02 -2.07
C LEU A 247 -5.70 -23.32 -1.68
N MET A 248 -5.04 -24.19 -0.91
CA MET A 248 -5.65 -25.45 -0.50
C MET A 248 -6.86 -25.22 0.42
N LYS A 249 -7.91 -26.02 0.20
CA LYS A 249 -9.20 -25.93 0.90
C LYS A 249 -9.08 -26.31 2.38
N GLU A 250 -8.39 -27.42 2.65
CA GLU A 250 -8.15 -27.90 4.01
C GLU A 250 -6.93 -27.13 4.60
N PRO A 251 -7.01 -26.67 5.86
CA PRO A 251 -5.91 -25.94 6.48
C PRO A 251 -4.76 -26.88 6.86
N PHE A 252 -3.54 -26.34 6.85
CA PHE A 252 -2.35 -27.01 7.36
C PHE A 252 -2.43 -27.17 8.88
N LEU A 253 -2.85 -26.11 9.58
CA LEU A 253 -3.11 -26.09 11.02
C LEU A 253 -4.47 -25.45 11.26
N ASP A 254 -5.29 -26.08 12.10
CA ASP A 254 -6.52 -25.49 12.64
C ASP A 254 -6.52 -25.57 14.17
N ILE A 255 -6.27 -24.42 14.79
CA ILE A 255 -6.28 -24.20 16.24
C ILE A 255 -7.38 -23.20 16.64
N HIS A 256 -8.39 -22.92 15.80
CA HIS A 256 -9.37 -21.84 16.06
C HIS A 256 -10.17 -21.98 17.36
N LYS A 257 -10.26 -23.20 17.91
CA LYS A 257 -10.93 -23.49 19.20
C LYS A 257 -10.05 -23.20 20.42
N LEU A 258 -8.73 -23.11 20.22
CA LEU A 258 -7.73 -22.74 21.23
C LEU A 258 -7.37 -21.25 21.13
N VAL A 259 -7.50 -20.65 19.95
CA VAL A 259 -7.14 -19.25 19.70
C VAL A 259 -8.28 -18.30 20.08
N GLN A 260 -8.08 -17.53 21.15
CA GLN A 260 -8.96 -16.41 21.46
C GLN A 260 -8.62 -15.20 20.58
N SER A 261 -9.25 -15.10 19.41
CA SER A 261 -9.05 -13.95 18.51
C SER A 261 -9.77 -12.67 18.97
N GLY A 262 -9.21 -11.51 18.59
CA GLY A 262 -9.76 -10.18 18.84
C GLY A 262 -10.84 -9.76 17.82
N ILE A 263 -11.97 -9.23 18.33
CA ILE A 263 -13.17 -8.91 17.52
C ILE A 263 -13.24 -7.42 17.14
N LYS A 264 -12.46 -6.55 17.81
CA LYS A 264 -12.43 -5.09 17.59
C LYS A 264 -11.14 -4.64 16.92
N GLY A 265 -11.16 -3.52 16.21
CA GLY A 265 -9.96 -2.91 15.66
C GLY A 265 -9.01 -2.47 16.78
N GLY A 266 -7.75 -2.93 16.76
CA GLY A 266 -6.79 -2.69 17.83
C GLY A 266 -6.90 -3.64 19.04
N ASP A 267 -7.62 -4.76 18.89
CA ASP A 267 -7.49 -5.97 19.73
C ASP A 267 -6.50 -6.89 18.99
N GLU A 268 -5.28 -7.04 19.49
CA GLU A 268 -4.17 -7.69 18.77
C GLU A 268 -4.25 -9.22 18.79
N ARG A 269 -4.89 -9.79 19.82
CA ARG A 269 -5.08 -11.22 20.11
C ARG A 269 -5.51 -12.07 18.91
N GLY A 270 -4.90 -13.25 18.77
CA GLY A 270 -5.18 -14.24 17.74
C GLY A 270 -3.99 -15.19 17.55
N LEU A 271 -3.86 -15.77 16.37
CA LEU A 271 -2.62 -16.38 15.87
C LEU A 271 -1.65 -15.26 15.49
N LEU A 272 -0.53 -15.14 16.23
CA LEU A 272 0.43 -14.05 16.11
C LEU A 272 1.55 -14.41 15.13
N SER A 273 2.19 -15.58 15.30
CA SER A 273 3.34 -15.98 14.48
C SER A 273 3.48 -17.49 14.30
N LEU A 274 4.34 -17.87 13.34
CA LEU A 274 4.68 -19.24 12.94
C LEU A 274 6.14 -19.25 12.49
N ALA A 275 6.95 -20.11 13.08
CA ALA A 275 8.31 -20.40 12.64
C ALA A 275 8.46 -21.90 12.35
N PHE A 276 9.01 -22.25 11.19
CA PHE A 276 9.42 -23.62 10.88
C PHE A 276 10.83 -23.86 11.39
N HIS A 277 11.10 -25.08 11.86
CA HIS A 277 12.44 -25.44 12.30
C HIS A 277 13.43 -25.39 11.11
N PRO A 278 14.70 -24.97 11.27
CA PRO A 278 15.69 -24.98 10.19
C PRO A 278 15.92 -26.36 9.56
N ASN A 279 15.58 -27.43 10.29
CA ASN A 279 15.64 -28.83 9.85
C ASN A 279 14.23 -29.45 9.61
N TYR A 280 13.20 -28.63 9.36
CA TYR A 280 11.79 -29.06 9.17
C TYR A 280 11.65 -30.18 8.14
N LYS A 281 12.42 -30.14 7.05
CA LYS A 281 12.46 -31.19 6.01
C LYS A 281 12.76 -32.60 6.55
N LYS A 282 13.40 -32.72 7.72
CA LYS A 282 13.70 -34.01 8.37
C LYS A 282 12.88 -34.25 9.64
N ASN A 283 12.72 -33.24 10.50
CA ASN A 283 12.10 -33.42 11.81
C ASN A 283 10.60 -33.05 11.86
N GLY A 284 10.09 -32.34 10.85
CA GLY A 284 8.68 -31.96 10.77
C GLY A 284 8.21 -30.94 11.80
N LYS A 285 9.12 -30.33 12.58
CA LYS A 285 8.78 -29.41 13.69
C LYS A 285 8.44 -27.99 13.21
N LEU A 286 7.36 -27.44 13.77
CA LEU A 286 6.97 -26.04 13.65
C LEU A 286 6.60 -25.46 15.01
N TYR A 287 6.66 -24.15 15.16
CA TYR A 287 6.39 -23.42 16.40
C TYR A 287 5.41 -22.30 16.11
N VAL A 288 4.33 -22.19 16.89
CA VAL A 288 3.32 -21.13 16.77
C VAL A 288 3.20 -20.34 18.06
N SER A 289 2.93 -19.05 17.92
CA SER A 289 2.58 -18.16 19.02
C SER A 289 1.14 -17.67 18.86
N TYR A 290 0.33 -17.84 19.92
CA TYR A 290 -1.07 -17.44 19.90
C TYR A 290 -1.62 -17.15 21.28
N THR A 291 -2.67 -16.33 21.33
CA THR A 291 -3.38 -16.00 22.57
C THR A 291 -4.55 -16.96 22.82
N THR A 292 -4.65 -17.51 24.02
CA THR A 292 -5.76 -18.37 24.48
C THR A 292 -6.36 -17.85 25.78
N ASN A 293 -7.60 -18.21 26.08
CA ASN A 293 -8.22 -17.90 27.37
C ASN A 293 -7.44 -18.58 28.52
N GLN A 294 -7.37 -17.89 29.66
CA GLN A 294 -6.71 -18.37 30.87
C GLN A 294 -7.69 -19.25 31.65
N GLU A 295 -7.45 -20.56 31.66
CA GLU A 295 -8.45 -21.56 32.11
C GLU A 295 -8.60 -21.66 33.64
N ARG A 296 -7.61 -21.20 34.41
CA ARG A 296 -7.53 -21.49 35.85
C ARG A 296 -8.19 -20.43 36.73
N TRP A 297 -7.65 -19.21 36.72
CA TRP A 297 -8.23 -18.03 37.36
C TRP A 297 -7.86 -16.78 36.55
N ALA A 298 -8.76 -15.80 36.49
CA ALA A 298 -8.46 -14.47 35.94
C ALA A 298 -7.94 -13.59 37.08
N ILE A 299 -6.74 -13.05 36.88
CA ILE A 299 -6.04 -12.11 37.76
C ILE A 299 -6.54 -10.68 37.48
N GLY A 300 -6.82 -10.37 36.20
CA GLY A 300 -7.33 -9.09 35.72
C GLY A 300 -8.57 -9.18 34.80
N PRO A 301 -9.09 -8.03 34.33
CA PRO A 301 -10.38 -7.94 33.64
C PRO A 301 -10.33 -8.34 32.15
N HIS A 302 -9.14 -8.52 31.56
CA HIS A 302 -8.94 -8.75 30.12
C HIS A 302 -8.06 -9.97 29.81
N ASP A 303 -7.79 -10.78 30.83
CA ASP A 303 -6.82 -11.87 30.88
C ASP A 303 -6.93 -12.89 29.76
N HIS A 304 -5.75 -13.30 29.36
CA HIS A 304 -5.45 -14.38 28.43
C HIS A 304 -3.97 -14.71 28.61
N ILE A 305 -3.54 -15.83 28.04
CA ILE A 305 -2.13 -16.18 27.99
C ILE A 305 -1.65 -16.25 26.55
N LEU A 306 -0.49 -15.68 26.28
CA LEU A 306 0.26 -15.89 25.04
C LEU A 306 1.04 -17.20 25.19
N ARG A 307 0.65 -18.22 24.42
CA ARG A 307 1.34 -19.51 24.36
C ARG A 307 2.33 -19.54 23.20
N VAL A 308 3.52 -20.11 23.43
CA VAL A 308 4.41 -20.61 22.39
C VAL A 308 4.34 -22.14 22.41
N VAL A 309 4.02 -22.77 21.27
CA VAL A 309 3.72 -24.21 21.19
C VAL A 309 4.42 -24.84 19.98
N GLU A 310 5.17 -25.91 20.21
CA GLU A 310 5.73 -26.79 19.20
C GLU A 310 4.66 -27.77 18.69
N TYR A 311 4.58 -27.97 17.39
CA TYR A 311 3.78 -29.02 16.75
C TYR A 311 4.62 -29.75 15.69
N THR A 312 4.20 -30.95 15.31
CA THR A 312 4.85 -31.77 14.27
C THR A 312 3.88 -32.04 13.10
N VAL A 313 4.38 -31.97 11.87
CA VAL A 313 3.61 -32.34 10.66
C VAL A 313 3.17 -33.81 10.70
N SER A 314 1.99 -34.10 10.17
CA SER A 314 1.43 -35.45 10.13
C SER A 314 2.30 -36.38 9.28
N ARG A 315 2.77 -37.48 9.89
CA ARG A 315 3.51 -38.55 9.21
C ARG A 315 2.74 -39.21 8.05
N LYS A 316 1.43 -38.95 7.93
CA LYS A 316 0.56 -39.45 6.85
C LYS A 316 0.25 -38.38 5.78
N ASN A 317 0.43 -37.10 6.08
CA ASN A 317 0.03 -36.00 5.20
C ASN A 317 0.98 -34.79 5.39
N PRO A 318 1.96 -34.56 4.50
CA PRO A 318 2.87 -33.42 4.56
C PRO A 318 2.19 -32.04 4.49
N ASN A 319 0.90 -31.99 4.13
CA ASN A 319 0.08 -30.79 4.04
C ASN A 319 -0.83 -30.57 5.25
N GLN A 320 -0.62 -31.29 6.37
CA GLN A 320 -1.42 -31.13 7.59
C GLN A 320 -0.61 -31.42 8.86
N VAL A 321 -0.83 -30.67 9.93
CA VAL A 321 -0.22 -30.85 11.25
C VAL A 321 -0.97 -31.89 12.08
N ASP A 322 -0.26 -32.71 12.86
CA ASP A 322 -0.92 -33.58 13.85
C ASP A 322 -1.14 -32.80 15.15
N MET A 323 -2.39 -32.39 15.36
CA MET A 323 -2.86 -31.66 16.55
C MET A 323 -2.52 -32.35 17.88
N ARG A 324 -2.30 -33.68 17.89
CA ARG A 324 -1.93 -34.43 19.10
C ARG A 324 -0.46 -34.25 19.51
N THR A 325 0.34 -33.58 18.69
CA THR A 325 1.78 -33.35 18.94
C THR A 325 2.09 -32.00 19.57
N GLY A 326 1.06 -31.21 19.93
CA GLY A 326 1.22 -29.91 20.57
C GLY A 326 1.94 -30.00 21.92
N ARG A 327 3.18 -29.48 21.99
CA ARG A 327 4.00 -29.37 23.20
C ARG A 327 4.19 -27.90 23.54
N VAL A 328 3.65 -27.45 24.67
CA VAL A 328 3.80 -26.07 25.14
C VAL A 328 5.25 -25.82 25.56
N PHE A 329 5.79 -24.67 25.15
CA PHE A 329 7.14 -24.20 25.52
C PHE A 329 7.03 -23.08 26.55
N LEU A 330 6.28 -22.02 26.24
CA LEU A 330 6.10 -20.85 27.09
C LEU A 330 4.60 -20.54 27.25
N GLU A 331 4.25 -20.03 28.43
CA GLU A 331 2.99 -19.35 28.70
C GLU A 331 3.32 -17.99 29.34
N VAL A 332 2.86 -16.90 28.74
CA VAL A 332 3.05 -15.51 29.23
C VAL A 332 1.68 -14.97 29.61
N ALA A 333 1.54 -14.44 30.82
CA ALA A 333 0.30 -13.81 31.29
C ALA A 333 0.12 -12.40 30.68
N GLU A 334 -1.06 -12.11 30.14
CA GLU A 334 -1.34 -10.87 29.38
C GLU A 334 -2.57 -10.14 29.94
N LEU A 335 -2.34 -9.08 30.71
CA LEU A 335 -3.40 -8.24 31.29
C LEU A 335 -4.15 -7.41 30.24
N HIS A 336 -3.51 -7.09 29.10
CA HIS A 336 -4.10 -6.24 28.07
C HIS A 336 -3.92 -6.79 26.64
N ARG A 337 -4.77 -6.32 25.74
CA ARG A 337 -5.00 -6.94 24.41
C ARG A 337 -4.17 -6.30 23.30
N LYS A 338 -3.01 -5.76 23.65
CA LYS A 338 -2.12 -4.95 22.82
C LYS A 338 -0.70 -5.04 23.35
N HIS A 339 0.27 -4.66 22.52
CA HIS A 339 1.69 -4.72 22.86
C HIS A 339 2.12 -6.18 23.14
N LEU A 340 1.49 -7.13 22.45
CA LEU A 340 1.75 -8.57 22.61
C LEU A 340 3.04 -8.97 21.89
N GLY A 341 3.26 -8.42 20.69
CA GLY A 341 4.30 -8.88 19.77
C GLY A 341 4.06 -10.32 19.33
N GLY A 342 4.81 -11.25 19.94
CA GLY A 342 4.73 -12.68 19.71
C GLY A 342 5.46 -13.17 18.44
N GLN A 343 6.31 -12.36 17.79
CA GLN A 343 7.03 -12.83 16.61
C GLN A 343 8.03 -13.95 16.97
N LEU A 344 7.99 -15.04 16.21
CA LEU A 344 8.94 -16.16 16.29
C LEU A 344 9.92 -16.10 15.11
N LEU A 345 11.20 -16.37 15.36
CA LEU A 345 12.20 -16.58 14.29
C LEU A 345 13.33 -17.50 14.77
N PHE A 346 13.96 -18.21 13.83
CA PHE A 346 15.20 -18.96 14.06
C PHE A 346 16.42 -18.17 13.56
N ASP A 347 17.53 -18.24 14.28
CA ASP A 347 18.83 -17.78 13.75
C ASP A 347 19.55 -18.85 12.91
N PRO A 348 20.67 -18.52 12.23
CA PRO A 348 21.43 -19.49 11.43
C PRO A 348 22.07 -20.65 12.22
N PHE A 349 21.95 -20.68 13.56
CA PHE A 349 22.53 -21.71 14.43
C PHE A 349 21.47 -22.65 15.03
N GLY A 350 20.18 -22.33 14.87
CA GLY A 350 19.06 -23.14 15.38
C GLY A 350 18.38 -22.60 16.64
N PHE A 351 18.82 -21.45 17.17
CA PHE A 351 18.18 -20.86 18.35
C PHE A 351 16.86 -20.16 17.97
N LEU A 352 15.81 -20.41 18.75
CA LEU A 352 14.49 -19.80 18.62
C LEU A 352 14.46 -18.49 19.41
N TYR A 353 14.10 -17.38 18.75
CA TYR A 353 13.89 -16.09 19.39
C TYR A 353 12.40 -15.78 19.44
N VAL A 354 11.96 -15.23 20.57
CA VAL A 354 10.58 -14.82 20.81
C VAL A 354 10.58 -13.33 21.14
N PHE A 355 9.87 -12.53 20.34
CA PHE A 355 9.80 -11.07 20.50
C PHE A 355 8.48 -10.71 21.18
N LEU A 356 8.53 -10.40 22.47
CA LEU A 356 7.38 -9.98 23.27
C LEU A 356 7.37 -8.46 23.39
N GLY A 357 6.18 -7.86 23.34
CA GLY A 357 6.00 -6.47 23.75
C GLY A 357 5.71 -6.38 25.25
N ASP A 358 5.56 -5.15 25.77
CA ASP A 358 5.36 -4.90 27.20
C ASP A 358 3.97 -5.29 27.73
N GLY A 359 3.05 -5.78 26.89
CA GLY A 359 1.66 -6.09 27.27
C GLY A 359 0.89 -4.86 27.79
N MET A 360 1.45 -3.65 27.67
CA MET A 360 1.10 -2.45 28.44
C MET A 360 1.11 -2.65 29.97
N ILE A 361 1.81 -3.67 30.49
CA ILE A 361 2.01 -3.93 31.92
C ILE A 361 2.93 -2.86 32.50
N THR A 362 2.58 -2.32 33.67
CA THR A 362 3.38 -1.32 34.39
C THR A 362 4.25 -1.95 35.49
N LEU A 363 5.21 -1.19 36.02
CA LEU A 363 5.98 -1.63 37.18
C LEU A 363 5.08 -1.82 38.41
N ASP A 364 4.07 -0.96 38.57
CA ASP A 364 3.07 -1.06 39.63
C ASP A 364 2.31 -2.40 39.54
N ASP A 365 1.89 -2.82 38.33
CA ASP A 365 1.28 -4.14 38.12
C ASP A 365 2.25 -5.29 38.47
N MET A 366 3.54 -5.18 38.11
CA MET A 366 4.56 -6.19 38.41
C MET A 366 4.91 -6.29 39.90
N GLU A 367 4.78 -5.20 40.67
CA GLU A 367 4.99 -5.19 42.12
C GLU A 367 3.75 -5.63 42.91
N GLU A 368 2.53 -5.41 42.39
CA GLU A 368 1.28 -5.76 43.07
C GLU A 368 0.67 -7.14 42.68
N MET A 369 1.04 -7.73 41.53
CA MET A 369 0.35 -8.92 40.97
C MET A 369 1.25 -10.16 40.83
N ASP A 370 1.15 -11.08 41.80
CA ASP A 370 1.76 -12.42 41.73
C ASP A 370 1.35 -13.18 40.44
N GLY A 371 2.34 -13.78 39.77
CA GLY A 371 2.12 -14.65 38.61
C GLY A 371 2.11 -13.94 37.25
N LEU A 372 2.43 -12.64 37.19
CA LEU A 372 2.90 -12.00 35.96
C LEU A 372 4.25 -12.58 35.50
N SER A 373 4.67 -12.21 34.29
CA SER A 373 5.83 -12.82 33.62
C SER A 373 6.90 -11.79 33.28
N ASP A 374 8.10 -11.95 33.86
CA ASP A 374 9.29 -11.15 33.55
C ASP A 374 9.68 -11.13 32.05
N PHE A 375 9.10 -12.05 31.25
CA PHE A 375 9.35 -12.15 29.82
C PHE A 375 8.74 -11.00 28.99
N THR A 376 7.78 -10.23 29.52
CA THR A 376 7.18 -9.11 28.77
C THR A 376 8.20 -8.01 28.48
N GLY A 377 8.01 -7.33 27.36
CA GLY A 377 8.92 -6.29 26.85
C GLY A 377 10.27 -6.82 26.38
N SER A 378 10.45 -8.14 26.26
CA SER A 378 11.77 -8.75 26.05
C SER A 378 11.87 -9.62 24.80
N VAL A 379 13.11 -9.75 24.32
CA VAL A 379 13.54 -10.75 23.34
C VAL A 379 14.07 -11.95 24.11
N LEU A 380 13.35 -13.07 24.05
CA LEU A 380 13.81 -14.35 24.59
C LEU A 380 14.65 -15.08 23.54
N ARG A 381 15.55 -15.97 23.98
CA ARG A 381 16.36 -16.83 23.11
C ARG A 381 16.54 -18.22 23.71
N LEU A 382 15.97 -19.22 23.04
CA LEU A 382 15.88 -20.61 23.50
C LEU A 382 16.63 -21.57 22.56
N ASP A 383 17.10 -22.69 23.11
CA ASP A 383 17.60 -23.83 22.35
C ASP A 383 16.54 -24.94 22.30
N VAL A 384 16.12 -25.33 21.10
CA VAL A 384 14.99 -26.27 20.88
C VAL A 384 15.42 -27.67 20.45
N ASP A 385 16.70 -27.86 20.11
CA ASP A 385 17.29 -29.15 19.72
C ASP A 385 17.91 -29.83 20.95
N THR A 386 17.09 -29.96 22.01
CA THR A 386 17.48 -30.60 23.27
C THR A 386 17.06 -32.08 23.35
N ASP A 387 17.96 -32.93 23.84
CA ASP A 387 17.69 -34.34 24.20
C ASP A 387 16.98 -34.48 25.56
N MET A 388 16.78 -33.38 26.31
CA MET A 388 16.15 -33.42 27.62
C MET A 388 14.64 -33.66 27.52
N CYS A 389 14.17 -34.75 28.13
CA CYS A 389 12.73 -35.08 28.15
C CYS A 389 11.92 -34.25 29.16
N ASN A 390 12.55 -33.71 30.20
CA ASN A 390 11.85 -33.05 31.32
C ASN A 390 11.51 -31.58 31.03
N ASN A 391 12.35 -30.88 30.25
CA ASN A 391 12.18 -29.48 29.90
C ASN A 391 11.86 -29.35 28.40
N PRO A 392 10.96 -28.44 27.97
CA PRO A 392 10.61 -28.32 26.56
C PRO A 392 11.77 -27.82 25.68
N TYR A 393 12.63 -26.97 26.25
CA TYR A 393 13.80 -26.35 25.65
C TYR A 393 15.01 -26.38 26.61
N ALA A 394 16.18 -26.00 26.11
CA ALA A 394 17.38 -25.68 26.89
C ALA A 394 17.71 -24.19 26.78
N ILE A 395 18.56 -23.69 27.68
CA ILE A 395 19.09 -22.32 27.62
C ILE A 395 20.43 -22.33 26.86
N PRO A 396 20.61 -21.48 25.82
CA PRO A 396 21.89 -21.30 25.16
C PRO A 396 22.97 -20.84 26.16
N LYS A 397 24.14 -21.48 26.13
CA LYS A 397 25.25 -21.17 27.07
C LYS A 397 25.76 -19.74 27.01
N ASN A 398 25.53 -19.05 25.88
CA ASN A 398 25.90 -17.65 25.67
C ASN A 398 24.70 -16.69 25.73
N ASN A 399 23.68 -17.00 26.53
CA ASN A 399 22.68 -16.02 26.97
C ASN A 399 23.23 -15.19 28.15
N PRO A 400 22.85 -13.91 28.27
CA PRO A 400 23.33 -12.98 29.31
C PRO A 400 23.13 -13.50 30.74
N HIS A 401 22.07 -14.28 30.95
CA HIS A 401 21.65 -14.77 32.26
C HIS A 401 21.79 -16.29 32.40
N PHE A 402 22.68 -16.93 31.62
CA PHE A 402 22.89 -18.38 31.69
C PHE A 402 23.25 -18.84 33.11
N ASN A 403 22.43 -19.74 33.67
CA ASN A 403 22.56 -20.23 35.04
C ASN A 403 22.46 -19.14 36.14
N SER A 404 21.82 -18.00 35.84
CA SER A 404 21.40 -17.01 36.83
C SER A 404 20.22 -17.51 37.67
N THR A 405 20.18 -17.11 38.94
CA THR A 405 19.05 -17.33 39.86
C THR A 405 18.22 -16.07 40.10
N ASN A 406 18.67 -14.91 39.61
CA ASN A 406 18.11 -13.61 39.98
C ASN A 406 17.44 -12.88 38.80
N GLN A 407 17.66 -13.35 37.58
CA GLN A 407 17.07 -12.86 36.34
C GLN A 407 16.82 -14.07 35.42
N PRO A 408 15.69 -14.13 34.70
CA PRO A 408 15.30 -15.33 33.94
C PRO A 408 16.30 -15.64 32.81
N PRO A 409 16.79 -16.90 32.72
CA PRO A 409 17.84 -17.28 31.77
C PRO A 409 17.41 -17.25 30.29
N GLU A 410 16.11 -17.22 30.01
CA GLU A 410 15.53 -17.09 28.68
C GLU A 410 15.72 -15.69 28.06
N ILE A 411 15.80 -14.63 28.87
CA ILE A 411 15.93 -13.26 28.35
C ILE A 411 17.29 -13.07 27.69
N PHE A 412 17.26 -12.55 26.47
CA PHE A 412 18.45 -12.14 25.73
C PHE A 412 18.60 -10.62 25.66
N ALA A 413 17.50 -9.85 25.55
CA ALA A 413 17.52 -8.39 25.64
C ALA A 413 16.14 -7.81 25.98
N HIS A 414 16.04 -6.89 26.95
CA HIS A 414 14.78 -6.22 27.32
C HIS A 414 14.56 -4.83 26.68
N GLY A 415 13.33 -4.32 26.77
CA GLY A 415 12.96 -2.93 26.55
C GLY A 415 12.08 -2.64 25.33
N LEU A 416 11.48 -3.64 24.67
CA LEU A 416 10.47 -3.46 23.61
C LEU A 416 9.13 -2.99 24.20
N HIS A 417 8.40 -2.12 23.50
CA HIS A 417 7.02 -1.75 23.89
C HIS A 417 5.99 -2.45 23.01
N ASN A 418 5.80 -1.98 21.78
CA ASN A 418 4.89 -2.60 20.80
C ASN A 418 5.66 -2.97 19.53
N PRO A 419 6.36 -4.13 19.52
CA PRO A 419 7.13 -4.58 18.38
C PRO A 419 6.21 -5.05 17.24
N GLY A 420 6.14 -4.25 16.17
CA GLY A 420 5.68 -4.69 14.86
C GLY A 420 6.69 -5.64 14.20
N ARG A 421 6.36 -6.20 13.01
CA ARG A 421 7.18 -7.27 12.38
C ARG A 421 8.64 -6.83 12.24
N CYS A 422 9.55 -7.54 12.90
CA CYS A 422 10.98 -7.30 12.81
C CYS A 422 11.54 -7.75 11.46
N ALA A 423 12.38 -6.90 10.85
CA ALA A 423 13.23 -7.28 9.74
C ALA A 423 14.45 -8.05 10.26
N VAL A 424 14.82 -9.14 9.58
CA VAL A 424 15.88 -10.07 10.00
C VAL A 424 16.91 -10.19 8.89
N ASP A 425 18.19 -10.06 9.21
CA ASP A 425 19.28 -10.20 8.26
C ASP A 425 20.26 -11.29 8.69
N HIS A 426 20.09 -12.48 8.11
CA HIS A 426 20.92 -13.67 8.29
C HIS A 426 22.28 -13.60 7.57
N GLN A 427 22.51 -12.55 6.77
CA GLN A 427 23.76 -12.32 6.04
C GLN A 427 24.22 -10.86 6.17
N PRO A 428 24.41 -10.36 7.40
CA PRO A 428 24.77 -8.96 7.64
C PRO A 428 26.10 -8.62 6.97
N ARG A 429 26.28 -7.34 6.58
CA ARG A 429 27.47 -6.86 5.84
C ARG A 429 28.71 -6.62 6.73
N ASP A 430 28.75 -7.26 7.89
CA ASP A 430 29.87 -7.19 8.82
C ASP A 430 30.17 -8.62 9.29
N GLU A 431 31.37 -9.11 8.97
CA GLU A 431 31.74 -10.52 9.18
C GLU A 431 31.84 -10.91 10.67
N ASN A 432 31.86 -9.91 11.55
CA ASN A 432 31.83 -10.04 13.00
C ASN A 432 30.40 -10.14 13.57
N VAL A 433 29.37 -9.88 12.75
CA VAL A 433 27.97 -9.97 13.14
C VAL A 433 27.36 -11.22 12.50
N ASN A 434 26.68 -12.03 13.30
CA ASN A 434 26.00 -13.24 12.86
C ASN A 434 24.56 -12.95 12.38
N LEU A 435 23.88 -12.03 13.07
CA LEU A 435 22.48 -11.68 12.84
C LEU A 435 22.27 -10.20 13.15
N THR A 436 21.56 -9.48 12.29
CA THR A 436 21.03 -8.15 12.60
C THR A 436 19.52 -8.18 12.54
N ILE A 437 18.86 -7.66 13.57
CA ILE A 437 17.41 -7.59 13.70
C ILE A 437 17.02 -6.13 13.88
N LEU A 438 16.02 -5.69 13.11
CA LEU A 438 15.47 -4.33 13.17
C LEU A 438 13.96 -4.42 13.38
N CYS A 439 13.53 -4.21 14.61
CA CYS A 439 12.11 -4.22 15.01
C CYS A 439 11.55 -2.79 14.96
N THR A 440 10.37 -2.60 14.38
CA THR A 440 9.65 -1.33 14.55
C THR A 440 8.96 -1.35 15.90
N ASP A 441 9.20 -0.34 16.73
CA ASP A 441 8.58 -0.19 18.04
C ASP A 441 7.69 1.06 18.05
N SER A 442 6.66 1.10 18.88
CA SER A 442 5.74 2.25 18.99
C SER A 442 5.46 2.60 20.44
N ASN A 443 6.16 3.63 20.93
CA ASN A 443 5.93 4.20 22.25
C ASN A 443 5.07 5.48 22.13
N GLY A 444 3.89 5.45 22.74
CA GLY A 444 2.93 6.55 22.70
C GLY A 444 2.18 6.69 21.38
N LYS A 445 1.30 7.70 21.29
CA LYS A 445 0.20 7.73 20.32
C LYS A 445 0.59 8.07 18.86
N ASN A 446 1.80 8.59 18.60
CA ASN A 446 2.17 9.17 17.29
C ASN A 446 3.66 9.05 16.91
N ARG A 447 4.47 8.25 17.61
CA ARG A 447 5.87 7.99 17.24
C ARG A 447 6.09 6.51 17.08
N SER A 448 6.63 6.12 15.93
CA SER A 448 7.21 4.79 15.73
C SER A 448 8.72 4.95 15.55
N SER A 449 9.49 4.06 16.14
CA SER A 449 10.94 3.99 15.99
C SER A 449 11.35 2.62 15.45
N VAL A 450 12.64 2.46 15.16
CA VAL A 450 13.26 1.17 14.89
C VAL A 450 14.28 0.92 15.98
N ARG A 451 14.20 -0.23 16.67
CA ARG A 451 15.27 -0.71 17.53
C ARG A 451 16.14 -1.71 16.80
N ILE A 452 17.45 -1.61 16.99
CA ILE A 452 18.44 -2.55 16.43
C ILE A 452 18.96 -3.50 17.52
N LEU A 453 19.04 -4.77 17.15
CA LEU A 453 19.75 -5.81 17.91
C LEU A 453 20.76 -6.46 16.97
N GLN A 454 22.03 -6.51 17.37
CA GLN A 454 23.10 -7.14 16.61
C GLN A 454 23.79 -8.23 17.44
N ILE A 455 23.86 -9.44 16.88
CA ILE A 455 24.41 -10.60 17.56
C ILE A 455 25.83 -10.83 17.06
N VAL A 456 26.80 -10.67 17.95
CA VAL A 456 28.23 -10.71 17.62
C VAL A 456 28.73 -12.15 17.59
N LYS A 457 29.52 -12.48 16.57
CA LYS A 457 29.99 -13.82 16.28
C LYS A 457 30.96 -14.32 17.36
N GLY A 458 30.66 -15.49 17.93
CA GLY A 458 31.48 -16.11 18.98
C GLY A 458 31.52 -15.32 20.29
N LYS A 459 30.72 -14.26 20.44
CA LYS A 459 30.63 -13.51 21.68
C LYS A 459 29.88 -14.32 22.73
N ASP A 460 30.51 -14.45 23.89
CA ASP A 460 29.79 -14.75 25.12
C ASP A 460 29.18 -13.47 25.71
N TYR A 461 27.96 -13.58 26.21
CA TYR A 461 27.24 -12.45 26.78
C TYR A 461 27.19 -12.64 28.29
N GLU A 462 27.95 -11.82 29.03
CA GLU A 462 27.87 -11.71 30.50
C GLU A 462 26.76 -10.73 30.94
N ARG A 463 26.24 -9.94 29.99
CA ARG A 463 25.26 -8.87 30.16
C ARG A 463 24.50 -8.68 28.84
N GLU A 464 23.25 -8.24 28.95
CA GLU A 464 22.36 -8.02 27.81
C GLU A 464 22.91 -7.01 26.78
N PRO A 465 22.85 -7.29 25.46
CA PRO A 465 22.98 -6.28 24.43
C PRO A 465 21.80 -5.28 24.47
N SER A 466 22.11 -4.00 24.57
CA SER A 466 21.10 -2.94 24.54
C SER A 466 20.33 -2.89 23.22
N LEU A 467 19.00 -2.90 23.30
CA LEU A 467 18.09 -2.60 22.18
C LEU A 467 18.11 -1.10 21.86
N LEU A 468 19.11 -0.66 21.11
CA LEU A 468 19.33 0.75 20.77
C LEU A 468 18.20 1.29 19.88
N GLU A 469 17.64 2.46 20.20
CA GLU A 469 16.82 3.20 19.24
C GLU A 469 17.73 3.65 18.08
N PHE A 470 17.56 3.01 16.94
CA PHE A 470 18.35 3.26 15.74
C PHE A 470 17.81 4.46 14.95
N LYS A 471 16.49 4.63 14.92
CA LYS A 471 15.83 5.74 14.21
C LYS A 471 14.39 5.96 14.68
N SER A 472 13.96 7.22 14.80
CA SER A 472 12.56 7.60 14.97
C SER A 472 11.91 8.06 13.65
N PHE A 473 10.60 7.86 13.50
CA PHE A 473 9.79 8.30 12.38
C PHE A 473 8.68 9.28 12.81
N ASN A 474 8.58 10.40 12.09
CA ASN A 474 7.49 11.36 12.25
C ASN A 474 6.20 10.97 11.49
N SER A 475 6.18 9.81 10.83
CA SER A 475 5.15 9.42 9.85
C SER A 475 4.41 8.14 10.24
N GLY A 476 3.47 8.26 11.19
CA GLY A 476 2.48 7.24 11.49
C GLY A 476 2.98 5.99 12.22
N HIS A 477 2.10 5.00 12.32
CA HIS A 477 2.39 3.69 12.91
C HIS A 477 2.88 2.73 11.82
N MET A 478 4.14 2.27 11.93
CA MET A 478 4.66 1.22 11.08
C MET A 478 4.01 -0.13 11.44
N ILE A 479 3.80 -1.01 10.46
CA ILE A 479 3.36 -2.39 10.71
C ILE A 479 4.55 -3.31 10.97
N GLY A 480 5.73 -2.90 10.49
CA GLY A 480 6.97 -3.67 10.56
C GLY A 480 7.80 -3.50 9.30
N GLY A 481 8.72 -4.45 9.10
CA GLY A 481 9.54 -4.53 7.92
C GLY A 481 10.06 -5.93 7.60
N PHE A 482 10.90 -5.98 6.58
CA PHE A 482 11.61 -7.16 6.09
C PHE A 482 12.96 -6.75 5.48
N MET A 483 13.88 -7.69 5.33
CA MET A 483 15.14 -7.51 4.61
C MET A 483 15.03 -8.23 3.27
N TYR A 484 15.08 -7.52 2.14
CA TYR A 484 14.88 -8.20 0.84
C TYR A 484 16.14 -8.96 0.43
N ARG A 485 16.02 -10.30 0.32
CA ARG A 485 17.06 -11.21 -0.16
C ARG A 485 16.69 -11.95 -1.46
N GLY A 486 15.53 -11.66 -2.04
CA GLY A 486 15.06 -12.25 -3.30
C GLY A 486 15.88 -11.90 -4.54
N CYS A 487 15.65 -12.65 -5.62
CA CYS A 487 16.42 -12.61 -6.86
C CYS A 487 15.81 -11.70 -7.94
N GLN A 488 14.49 -11.45 -7.88
CA GLN A 488 13.77 -10.68 -8.89
C GLN A 488 14.18 -9.20 -8.92
N SER A 489 14.70 -8.64 -7.82
CA SER A 489 15.08 -7.22 -7.73
C SER A 489 16.47 -6.97 -7.11
N GLU A 490 17.52 -7.01 -7.94
CA GLU A 490 18.91 -6.65 -7.55
C GLU A 490 19.01 -5.28 -6.86
N ARG A 491 18.22 -4.29 -7.28
CA ARG A 491 18.24 -2.93 -6.71
C ARG A 491 17.58 -2.81 -5.32
N LEU A 492 16.87 -3.85 -4.90
CA LEU A 492 16.28 -3.96 -3.57
C LEU A 492 17.11 -4.90 -2.67
N TYR A 493 17.90 -5.80 -3.26
CA TYR A 493 18.73 -6.78 -2.56
C TYR A 493 19.59 -6.15 -1.47
N GLY A 494 19.60 -6.77 -0.28
CA GLY A 494 20.38 -6.30 0.86
C GLY A 494 19.94 -4.92 1.35
N SER A 495 18.64 -4.63 1.28
CA SER A 495 18.01 -3.41 1.81
C SER A 495 16.84 -3.76 2.73
N TYR A 496 16.76 -3.05 3.85
CA TYR A 496 15.69 -3.19 4.83
C TYR A 496 14.52 -2.31 4.39
N VAL A 497 13.32 -2.87 4.36
CA VAL A 497 12.10 -2.20 3.91
C VAL A 497 11.09 -2.19 5.04
N PHE A 498 10.54 -1.02 5.34
CA PHE A 498 9.50 -0.81 6.35
C PHE A 498 8.26 -0.23 5.71
N GLY A 499 7.08 -0.56 6.23
CA GLY A 499 5.80 -0.10 5.68
C GLY A 499 4.81 0.34 6.76
N ASP A 500 4.14 1.46 6.51
CA ASP A 500 3.03 1.93 7.34
C ASP A 500 1.71 1.21 7.00
N ARG A 501 0.69 1.45 7.83
CA ARG A 501 -0.65 0.88 7.64
C ARG A 501 -1.33 1.26 6.31
N HIS A 502 -0.89 2.31 5.62
CA HIS A 502 -1.52 2.83 4.40
C HIS A 502 -0.78 2.41 3.12
N GLY A 503 0.38 1.77 3.23
CA GLY A 503 1.21 1.41 2.08
C GLY A 503 2.22 2.48 1.68
N ASN A 504 2.57 3.39 2.59
CA ASN A 504 3.79 4.20 2.47
C ASN A 504 4.99 3.33 2.87
N PHE A 505 5.99 3.22 1.99
CA PHE A 505 7.17 2.39 2.24
C PHE A 505 8.46 3.19 2.30
N LEU A 506 9.36 2.70 3.15
CA LEU A 506 10.68 3.21 3.44
C LEU A 506 11.72 2.13 3.10
N GLN A 507 12.79 2.50 2.41
CA GLN A 507 14.00 1.69 2.24
C GLN A 507 15.13 2.29 3.10
N LEU A 508 15.65 1.50 4.04
CA LEU A 508 16.89 1.79 4.78
C LEU A 508 18.01 0.91 4.23
N GLN A 509 19.12 1.55 3.86
CA GLN A 509 20.26 0.87 3.23
C GLN A 509 21.57 1.42 3.76
N GLN A 510 22.41 0.56 4.35
CA GLN A 510 23.75 0.95 4.79
C GLN A 510 24.68 1.18 3.60
N SER A 511 25.46 2.25 3.64
CA SER A 511 26.55 2.55 2.72
C SER A 511 27.71 1.57 2.96
N PRO A 512 28.21 0.85 1.94
CA PRO A 512 29.35 -0.07 2.13
C PRO A 512 30.66 0.68 2.44
N VAL A 513 30.83 1.90 1.93
CA VAL A 513 32.05 2.71 2.09
C VAL A 513 32.05 3.49 3.39
N THR A 514 30.94 4.16 3.72
CA THR A 514 30.89 5.07 4.89
C THR A 514 30.25 4.46 6.13
N LYS A 515 29.73 3.22 6.05
CA LYS A 515 28.91 2.53 7.08
C LYS A 515 27.69 3.30 7.59
N GLN A 516 27.46 4.54 7.14
CA GLN A 516 26.28 5.36 7.40
C GLN A 516 25.04 4.79 6.70
N TRP A 517 23.87 5.05 7.27
CA TRP A 517 22.60 4.59 6.73
C TRP A 517 21.92 5.64 5.87
N GLN A 518 21.44 5.24 4.70
CA GLN A 518 20.66 6.07 3.79
C GLN A 518 19.19 5.68 3.83
N GLU A 519 18.32 6.68 3.96
CA GLU A 519 16.87 6.56 3.79
C GLU A 519 16.48 6.93 2.36
N LYS A 520 15.61 6.12 1.75
CA LYS A 520 15.02 6.38 0.43
C LYS A 520 13.54 5.99 0.48
N PRO A 521 12.59 6.84 0.04
CA PRO A 521 11.19 6.46 -0.05
C PRO A 521 11.00 5.40 -1.14
N LEU A 522 10.31 4.31 -0.81
CA LEU A 522 10.02 3.22 -1.74
C LEU A 522 8.61 3.44 -2.31
N CYS A 523 8.51 3.90 -3.56
CA CYS A 523 7.21 4.09 -4.20
C CYS A 523 6.67 2.79 -4.79
N LEU A 524 5.38 2.54 -4.56
CA LEU A 524 4.60 1.57 -5.35
C LEU A 524 3.97 2.28 -6.56
N GLY A 525 3.95 1.59 -7.70
CA GLY A 525 3.48 2.12 -8.98
C GLY A 525 1.98 1.90 -9.19
N ASN A 526 1.31 2.94 -9.71
CA ASN A 526 -0.11 2.90 -10.01
C ASN A 526 -0.42 2.10 -11.30
N SER A 527 -1.70 1.81 -11.53
CA SER A 527 -2.26 1.05 -12.66
C SER A 527 -1.92 1.55 -14.08
N GLY A 528 -1.32 2.73 -14.22
CA GLY A 528 -0.78 3.24 -15.49
C GLY A 528 0.66 2.80 -15.80
N SER A 529 1.35 2.18 -14.85
CA SER A 529 2.72 1.65 -14.99
C SER A 529 2.84 0.19 -14.52
N CYS A 530 1.90 -0.27 -13.68
CA CYS A 530 1.81 -1.62 -13.15
C CYS A 530 0.48 -2.28 -13.56
N ARG A 531 0.45 -3.61 -13.70
CA ARG A 531 -0.80 -4.35 -14.01
C ARG A 531 -1.80 -4.42 -12.84
N GLY A 532 -1.39 -4.01 -11.64
CA GLY A 532 -2.23 -3.94 -10.45
C GLY A 532 -2.05 -2.61 -9.71
N PHE A 533 -2.89 -2.39 -8.71
CA PHE A 533 -2.77 -1.30 -7.74
C PHE A 533 -2.89 -1.88 -6.33
N PHE A 534 -2.17 -1.30 -5.37
CA PHE A 534 -2.33 -1.65 -3.96
C PHE A 534 -3.68 -1.13 -3.44
N SER A 535 -4.34 -1.89 -2.56
CA SER A 535 -5.62 -1.49 -1.96
C SER A 535 -5.81 -2.07 -0.56
N GLY A 536 -6.51 -1.30 0.28
CA GLY A 536 -6.72 -1.61 1.69
C GLY A 536 -5.56 -1.18 2.60
N HIS A 537 -5.62 -1.61 3.85
CA HIS A 537 -4.58 -1.41 4.85
C HIS A 537 -3.61 -2.58 4.88
N ILE A 538 -2.32 -2.31 5.10
CA ILE A 538 -1.35 -3.36 5.40
C ILE A 538 -1.68 -3.98 6.76
N LEU A 539 -1.61 -5.31 6.81
CA LEU A 539 -1.81 -6.14 8.00
C LEU A 539 -0.52 -6.83 8.45
N GLY A 540 0.35 -7.15 7.49
CA GLY A 540 1.64 -7.78 7.72
C GLY A 540 2.39 -8.06 6.41
N PHE A 541 3.52 -8.75 6.53
CA PHE A 541 4.40 -9.11 5.43
C PHE A 541 4.68 -10.61 5.42
N GLY A 542 5.08 -11.11 4.25
CA GLY A 542 5.53 -12.49 4.10
C GLY A 542 6.63 -12.67 3.07
N GLU A 543 7.21 -13.86 3.07
CA GLU A 543 8.41 -14.19 2.29
C GLU A 543 8.31 -15.64 1.80
N ASP A 544 8.58 -15.88 0.51
CA ASP A 544 8.67 -17.22 -0.06
C ASP A 544 10.11 -17.76 -0.03
N GLU A 545 10.25 -19.04 -0.36
CA GLU A 545 11.52 -19.78 -0.31
C GLU A 545 12.57 -19.30 -1.32
N LEU A 546 12.22 -18.35 -2.21
CA LEU A 546 13.14 -17.67 -3.12
C LEU A 546 13.55 -16.28 -2.61
N GLY A 547 13.18 -15.91 -1.38
CA GLY A 547 13.41 -14.61 -0.76
C GLY A 547 12.50 -13.50 -1.29
N GLU A 548 11.43 -13.86 -2.00
CA GLU A 548 10.54 -12.90 -2.65
C GLU A 548 9.42 -12.51 -1.68
N VAL A 549 9.09 -11.22 -1.67
CA VAL A 549 8.33 -10.62 -0.56
C VAL A 549 6.91 -10.23 -0.94
N TYR A 550 6.03 -10.38 0.05
CA TYR A 550 4.59 -10.25 -0.08
C TYR A 550 4.03 -9.30 0.98
N ILE A 551 2.99 -8.56 0.60
CA ILE A 551 2.20 -7.68 1.46
C ILE A 551 0.85 -8.36 1.67
N LEU A 552 0.42 -8.47 2.93
CA LEU A 552 -0.92 -8.93 3.29
C LEU A 552 -1.77 -7.71 3.63
N SER A 553 -2.93 -7.57 2.99
CA SER A 553 -3.81 -6.40 3.16
C SER A 553 -5.29 -6.77 3.30
N SER A 554 -6.09 -5.85 3.85
CA SER A 554 -7.56 -5.93 3.84
C SER A 554 -8.18 -4.56 3.58
N SER A 555 -9.30 -4.54 2.86
CA SER A 555 -10.10 -3.33 2.62
C SER A 555 -10.82 -2.79 3.86
N LYS A 556 -10.90 -3.56 4.95
CA LYS A 556 -11.46 -3.12 6.24
C LYS A 556 -10.44 -3.31 7.37
N SER A 557 -10.64 -2.57 8.46
CA SER A 557 -9.77 -2.56 9.64
C SER A 557 -9.87 -3.86 10.47
N MET A 558 -9.31 -4.95 9.95
CA MET A 558 -9.32 -6.33 10.48
C MET A 558 -10.70 -6.99 10.64
N THR A 559 -11.70 -6.27 11.14
CA THR A 559 -12.94 -6.90 11.61
C THR A 559 -13.85 -7.41 10.48
N GLN A 560 -14.33 -8.66 10.66
CA GLN A 560 -15.50 -9.24 9.98
C GLN A 560 -15.49 -9.24 8.43
N SER A 561 -14.33 -9.37 7.78
CA SER A 561 -14.30 -9.49 6.31
C SER A 561 -13.29 -10.50 5.78
N HIS A 562 -13.82 -11.47 5.01
CA HIS A 562 -13.04 -12.35 4.14
C HIS A 562 -12.55 -11.61 2.87
N SER A 563 -12.09 -10.36 3.03
CA SER A 563 -11.56 -9.53 1.94
C SER A 563 -10.04 -9.41 1.97
N GLY A 564 -9.37 -10.24 2.78
CA GLY A 564 -7.92 -10.29 2.86
C GLY A 564 -7.30 -10.73 1.53
N LYS A 565 -6.16 -10.12 1.21
CA LYS A 565 -5.41 -10.34 -0.03
C LYS A 565 -3.93 -10.52 0.23
N LEU A 566 -3.30 -11.31 -0.64
CA LEU A 566 -1.86 -11.46 -0.75
C LEU A 566 -1.36 -10.78 -2.03
N TYR A 567 -0.44 -9.82 -1.89
CA TYR A 567 0.18 -9.10 -3.00
C TYR A 567 1.68 -9.36 -3.04
N ARG A 568 2.23 -9.83 -4.16
CA ARG A 568 3.68 -9.95 -4.37
C ARG A 568 4.26 -8.60 -4.81
N ILE A 569 5.40 -8.19 -4.24
CA ILE A 569 6.18 -7.04 -4.74
C ILE A 569 7.03 -7.49 -5.93
N ILE A 570 7.08 -6.67 -6.98
CA ILE A 570 7.79 -6.96 -8.24
C ILE A 570 8.49 -5.70 -8.73
N ASP A 571 9.78 -5.77 -9.07
CA ASP A 571 10.48 -4.72 -9.80
C ASP A 571 10.11 -4.77 -11.31
N PRO A 572 9.40 -3.77 -11.86
CA PRO A 572 9.05 -3.75 -13.28
C PRO A 572 10.25 -3.56 -14.22
N LYS A 573 11.45 -3.24 -13.70
CA LYS A 573 12.67 -3.13 -14.52
C LYS A 573 13.24 -4.47 -14.94
N ARG A 574 13.00 -5.53 -14.16
CA ARG A 574 13.40 -6.90 -14.51
C ARG A 574 12.21 -7.64 -15.12
N VAL A 575 12.45 -8.29 -16.26
CA VAL A 575 11.48 -9.20 -16.86
C VAL A 575 11.19 -10.32 -15.86
N VAL A 576 9.94 -10.45 -15.42
CA VAL A 576 9.51 -11.62 -14.65
C VAL A 576 9.74 -12.84 -15.53
N SER A 577 10.66 -13.71 -15.10
CA SER A 577 10.99 -14.94 -15.82
C SER A 577 9.73 -15.75 -16.13
N LYS A 578 9.54 -16.09 -17.41
CA LYS A 578 8.50 -17.04 -17.85
C LYS A 578 8.89 -18.51 -17.64
N ARG A 579 10.05 -18.79 -17.02
CA ARG A 579 10.41 -20.14 -16.58
C ARG A 579 9.75 -20.39 -15.22
N TYR A 580 9.22 -21.59 -15.02
CA TYR A 580 8.22 -21.92 -13.99
C TYR A 580 6.82 -21.34 -14.28
N THR A 581 6.36 -21.61 -15.51
CA THR A 581 5.00 -22.10 -15.76
C THR A 581 5.02 -23.62 -15.70
#